data_AF-A0A662MM55-F1
#
_entry.id   AF-A0A662MM55-F1
#
_cell.length_a   1.000
_cell.length_b   1.000
_cell.length_c   1.000
_cell.angle_alpha   90.00
_cell.angle_beta   90.00
_cell.angle_gamma   90.00
#
_symmetry.space_group_name_H-M   'P 1'
#
loop_
_entity.id
_entity.type
_entity.pdbx_description
1 polymer ?
#
loop_
_entity_poly.entity_id
_entity_poly.type
_entity_poly.pdbx_seq_one_letter_code
_entity_poly.pdbx_strand_id
1 'polypeptide(L)' 'MAGALALRIGKRPTELLRISESPLEDLLLDAAIIAQVTAEQEEPGSLKEEIKRKRRRLWAKKCQLEKLEYS' A
#
# COMPACT_ATOMS: atom_id res chain seq x y z
N MET A 1 -11.14 5.78 -9.99
CA MET A 1 -10.93 6.96 -9.12
C MET A 1 -12.06 7.24 -8.12
N ALA A 2 -13.29 6.76 -8.31
CA ALA A 2 -14.38 7.01 -7.35
C ALA A 2 -14.11 6.45 -5.93
N GLY A 3 -13.55 5.23 -5.81
CA GLY A 3 -13.22 4.64 -4.51
C GLY A 3 -12.19 5.42 -3.69
N ALA A 4 -11.11 5.90 -4.30
CA ALA A 4 -10.10 6.71 -3.61
C ALA A 4 -10.65 8.07 -3.14
N LEU A 5 -11.56 8.66 -3.92
CA LEU A 5 -12.27 9.89 -3.54
C LEU A 5 -13.28 9.63 -2.43
N ALA A 6 -13.96 8.48 -2.45
CA ALA A 6 -14.88 8.03 -1.41
C ALA A 6 -14.19 7.98 -0.04
N LEU A 7 -13.00 7.37 0.02
CA LEU A 7 -12.19 7.30 1.23
C LEU A 7 -11.75 8.68 1.75
N ARG A 8 -11.46 9.63 0.86
CA ARG A 8 -11.04 11.00 1.24
C ARG A 8 -12.20 11.85 1.77
N ILE A 9 -13.40 11.65 1.24
CA ILE A 9 -14.59 12.46 1.55
C ILE A 9 -15.44 11.79 2.65
N GLY A 10 -15.14 10.53 3.00
CA GLY A 10 -15.90 9.75 3.97
C GLY A 10 -17.28 9.33 3.45
N LYS A 11 -17.41 9.15 2.13
CA LYS A 11 -18.66 8.73 1.45
C LYS A 11 -18.53 7.32 0.90
N ARG A 12 -19.66 6.70 0.56
CA ARG A 12 -19.67 5.39 -0.10
C ARG A 12 -19.32 5.53 -1.60
N PRO A 13 -18.48 4.63 -2.15
CA PRO A 13 -18.19 4.61 -3.58
C PRO A 13 -19.43 4.54 -4.47
N THR A 14 -20.41 3.70 -4.13
CA THR A 14 -21.70 3.54 -4.85
C THR A 14 -22.51 4.83 -4.87
N GLU A 15 -22.58 5.58 -3.77
CA GLU A 15 -23.22 6.90 -3.71
C GLU A 15 -22.57 7.92 -4.65
N LEU A 16 -21.24 7.90 -4.75
CA LEU A 16 -20.49 8.79 -5.66
C LEU A 16 -20.69 8.39 -7.13
N LEU A 17 -20.82 7.09 -7.39
CA LEU A 17 -21.07 6.53 -8.72
C LEU A 17 -22.55 6.58 -9.10
N ARG A 18 -23.43 6.96 -8.17
CA ARG A 18 -24.90 6.94 -8.33
C ARG A 18 -25.41 5.58 -8.79
N ILE A 19 -24.78 4.52 -8.27
CA ILE A 19 -25.23 3.14 -8.43
C ILE A 19 -26.18 2.84 -7.28
N SER A 20 -27.33 2.26 -7.59
CA SER A 20 -28.30 1.81 -6.61
C SER A 20 -28.93 0.51 -7.10
N GLU A 21 -28.49 -0.61 -6.55
CA GLU A 21 -29.07 -1.92 -6.82
C GLU A 21 -29.90 -2.35 -5.61
N SER A 22 -29.40 -3.27 -4.79
CA SER A 22 -29.94 -3.62 -3.48
C SER A 22 -28.95 -3.27 -2.36
N PRO A 23 -29.42 -3.10 -1.10
CA PRO A 23 -28.55 -2.71 0.01
C PRO A 23 -27.37 -3.67 0.25
N LEU A 24 -27.54 -4.95 -0.08
CA LEU A 24 -26.51 -5.97 0.07
C LEU A 24 -25.50 -5.90 -1.09
N GLU A 25 -25.96 -5.71 -2.32
CA GLU A 25 -25.11 -5.54 -3.50
C GLU A 25 -24.28 -4.26 -3.42
N ASP A 26 -24.88 -3.14 -3.00
CA ASP A 26 -24.18 -1.87 -2.82
C ASP A 26 -23.03 -2.01 -1.80
N LEU A 27 -23.25 -2.77 -0.71
CA LEU A 27 -22.22 -3.03 0.29
C LEU A 27 -21.07 -3.88 -0.27
N LEU A 28 -21.38 -4.89 -1.07
CA LEU A 28 -20.38 -5.75 -1.71
C LEU A 28 -19.56 -4.97 -2.76
N LEU A 29 -20.22 -4.11 -3.54
CA LEU A 29 -19.57 -3.23 -4.51
C LEU A 29 -18.65 -2.22 -3.83
N ASP A 30 -19.13 -1.57 -2.77
CA ASP A 30 -18.31 -0.64 -1.97
C ASP A 30 -17.06 -1.32 -1.42
N ALA A 31 -17.22 -2.53 -0.85
CA ALA A 31 -16.12 -3.30 -0.30
C ALA A 31 -15.10 -3.70 -1.39
N ALA A 32 -15.58 -4.17 -2.55
CA ALA A 32 -14.72 -4.54 -3.67
C ALA A 32 -13.94 -3.33 -4.22
N ILE A 33 -14.61 -2.18 -4.38
CA ILE A 33 -13.98 -0.94 -4.86
C ILE A 33 -12.91 -0.45 -3.88
N ILE A 34 -13.20 -0.46 -2.58
CA ILE A 34 -12.24 -0.05 -1.55
C ILE A 34 -11.05 -1.01 -1.53
N ALA A 35 -11.30 -2.33 -1.54
CA ALA A 35 -10.24 -3.35 -1.52
C ALA A 35 -9.29 -3.20 -2.73
N GLN A 36 -9.84 -2.98 -3.92
CA GLN A 36 -9.05 -2.76 -5.13
C GLN A 36 -8.18 -1.50 -5.01
N VAL A 37 -8.76 -0.39 -4.54
CA VAL A 37 -8.03 0.87 -4.35
C VAL A 37 -6.94 0.73 -3.28
N THR A 38 -7.20 0.02 -2.19
CA THR A 38 -6.18 -0.24 -1.16
C THR A 38 -5.07 -1.13 -1.68
N ALA A 39 -5.39 -2.15 -2.50
CA ALA A 39 -4.39 -3.02 -3.11
C ALA A 39 -3.53 -2.27 -4.16
N GLU A 40 -4.11 -1.32 -4.89
CA GLU A 40 -3.37 -0.44 -5.82
C GLU A 40 -2.49 0.59 -5.08
N GLN A 41 -2.87 0.97 -3.85
CA GLN A 41 -2.05 1.87 -3.00
C GLN A 41 -1.00 1.16 -2.17
N GLU A 42 -1.18 -0.14 -1.89
CA GLU A 42 -0.12 -0.99 -1.35
C GLU A 42 0.92 -1.24 -2.44
N GLU A 43 1.84 -0.30 -2.65
CA GLU A 43 3.09 -0.52 -3.38
C GLU A 43 3.91 -1.62 -2.69
N PRO A 44 3.92 -2.89 -3.17
CA PRO A 44 4.60 -3.97 -2.48
C PRO A 44 6.11 -3.96 -2.74
N GLY A 45 6.62 -2.96 -3.47
CA GLY A 45 8.01 -2.90 -3.95
C GLY A 45 8.90 -1.86 -3.29
N SER A 46 8.37 -0.87 -2.56
CA SER A 46 9.23 0.25 -2.13
C SER A 46 9.83 0.05 -0.73
N LEU A 47 9.00 -0.12 0.31
CA LEU A 47 9.49 -0.09 1.69
C LEU A 47 10.23 -1.37 2.11
N LYS A 48 9.69 -2.56 1.79
CA LYS A 48 10.34 -3.84 2.12
C LYS A 48 11.67 -4.00 1.36
N GLU A 49 11.71 -3.60 0.09
CA GLU A 49 12.95 -3.61 -0.67
C GLU A 49 13.95 -2.56 -0.21
N GLU A 50 13.49 -1.37 0.17
CA GLU A 50 14.36 -0.32 0.70
C GLU A 50 14.96 -0.73 2.05
N ILE A 51 14.20 -1.36 2.94
CA ILE A 51 14.71 -1.96 4.18
C ILE A 51 15.76 -3.04 3.87
N LYS A 52 15.49 -3.91 2.90
CA LYS A 52 16.44 -4.96 2.47
C LYS A 52 17.72 -4.37 1.88
N ARG A 53 17.62 -3.30 1.08
CA ARG A 53 18.76 -2.53 0.55
C ARG A 53 19.57 -1.87 1.67
N LYS A 54 18.92 -1.22 2.63
CA LYS A 54 19.59 -0.59 3.79
C LYS A 54 20.32 -1.61 4.65
N ARG A 55 19.70 -2.77 4.93
CA ARG A 55 20.36 -3.88 5.65
C ARG A 55 21.63 -4.37 4.94
N ARG A 56 21.59 -4.58 3.62
CA ARG A 56 22.77 -5.00 2.84
C ARG A 56 23.90 -3.96 2.90
N ARG A 57 23.58 -2.67 2.80
CA ARG A 57 24.57 -1.58 2.90
C ARG A 57 25.21 -1.52 4.29
N LEU A 58 24.43 -1.66 5.35
CA LEU A 58 24.94 -1.67 6.72
C LEU A 58 25.86 -2.87 6.97
N TRP A 59 25.49 -4.05 6.48
CA TRP A 59 26.33 -5.24 6.60
C TRP A 59 27.65 -5.09 5.84
N ALA A 60 27.61 -4.57 4.60
CA ALA A 60 28.83 -4.30 3.83
C ALA A 60 29.75 -3.28 4.53
N LYS A 61 29.20 -2.21 5.11
CA LYS A 61 29.97 -1.25 5.90
C LYS A 61 30.59 -1.89 7.15
N LYS A 62 29.84 -2.76 7.84
CA LYS A 62 30.35 -3.48 9.01
C LYS A 62 31.54 -4.37 8.65
N CYS A 63 31.45 -5.14 7.57
CA CYS A 63 32.57 -5.97 7.11
C CYS A 63 33.79 -5.15 6.64
N GLN A 64 33.59 -3.93 6.14
CA GLN A 64 34.70 -3.03 5.80
C GLN A 64 35.42 -2.49 7.05
N LEU A 65 34.65 -2.15 8.09
CA LEU A 65 35.22 -1.71 9.37
C LEU A 65 36.00 -2.84 10.06
N GLU A 66 35.43 -4.05 10.10
CA GLU A 66 36.12 -5.23 10.66
C GLU A 66 37.43 -5.54 9.94
N LYS A 67 37.54 -5.26 8.63
CA LYS A 67 38.80 -5.43 7.89
C LYS A 67 39.87 -4.37 8.21
N LEU A 68 39.44 -3.16 8.59
CA LEU A 68 40.34 -2.08 8.99
C LEU A 68 40.80 -2.21 10.44
N GLU A 69 39.99 -2.81 11.30
CA GLU A 69 40.36 -3.08 12.70
C GLU A 69 41.34 -4.25 12.86
N TYR A 70 41.47 -5.12 11.84
CA TYR A 70 42.35 -6.29 11.86
C TYR A 70 43.58 -6.19 10.91
N SER A 71 43.85 -5.01 10.34
CA SER A 71 45.14 -4.69 9.66
C SER A 71 45.98 -3.77 10.52
#